data_AF-A0A2G5L0B6-F1
#
_entry.id   AF-A0A2G5L0B6-F1
#
_cell.length_a   1.000
_cell.length_b   1.000
_cell.length_c   1.000
_cell.angle_alpha   90.00
_cell.angle_beta   90.00
_cell.angle_gamma   90.00
#
_symmetry.space_group_name_H-M   'P 1'
#
loop_
_entity.id
_entity.type
_entity.pdbx_description
1 polymer ?
#
loop_
_entity_poly.entity_id
_entity_poly.type
_entity_poly.pdbx_seq_one_letter_code
_entity_poly.pdbx_strand_id
1 'polypeptide(L)'
;MKKTYFISFVLLFVNFWVQGQGQTALVKTVDSLRIVWDKEAVILETYKGMEEYCRNGQYRRNTIELVKVIHHYDSMLYKTVVDKYDASEDEEAKATLKDIEKLEKDYTTKSFLTFIHEECSEFNSIEKNYSKANSKQYKKEVASMEKKLVKYVEQITSQIDIVDEHIHHLENL
;
A
#
# COMPACT_ATOMS: atom_id res chain seq x y z
N MET A 1 -33.23 -46.33 47.02
CA MET A 1 -33.01 -46.21 45.56
C MET A 1 -33.88 -45.09 45.02
N LYS A 2 -33.27 -43.99 44.56
CA LYS A 2 -33.74 -43.11 43.47
C LYS A 2 -32.65 -42.05 43.26
N LYS A 3 -31.92 -42.20 42.14
CA LYS A 3 -30.96 -41.22 41.62
C LYS A 3 -31.78 -40.14 40.92
N THR A 4 -31.51 -38.88 41.18
CA THR A 4 -32.00 -37.76 40.39
C THR A 4 -30.83 -36.84 40.09
N TYR A 5 -30.33 -36.94 38.87
CA TYR A 5 -29.37 -36.03 38.28
C TYR A 5 -30.11 -34.75 37.91
N PHE A 6 -29.69 -33.61 38.46
CA PHE A 6 -30.15 -32.31 37.98
C PHE A 6 -29.17 -31.83 36.91
N ILE A 7 -29.67 -31.81 35.68
CA ILE A 7 -28.94 -31.51 34.45
C ILE A 7 -28.61 -30.02 34.40
N SER A 8 -27.34 -29.72 34.17
CA SER A 8 -26.75 -28.40 33.97
C SER A 8 -27.42 -27.69 32.78
N PHE A 9 -28.02 -26.52 33.03
CA PHE A 9 -28.70 -25.72 32.00
C PHE A 9 -27.69 -24.76 31.36
N VAL A 10 -27.23 -25.14 30.16
CA VAL A 10 -26.88 -24.33 28.99
C VAL A 10 -26.44 -22.87 29.25
N LEU A 11 -25.12 -22.65 29.30
CA LEU A 11 -24.46 -21.37 29.03
C LEU A 11 -23.66 -21.49 27.73
N LEU A 12 -24.32 -21.44 26.58
CA LEU A 12 -23.66 -21.42 25.29
C LEU A 12 -24.54 -20.65 24.30
N PHE A 13 -24.53 -19.32 24.33
CA PHE A 13 -24.92 -18.48 23.18
C PHE A 13 -24.52 -17.01 23.42
N VAL A 14 -23.23 -16.75 23.63
CA VAL A 14 -22.67 -15.42 23.35
C VAL A 14 -21.24 -15.65 22.92
N ASN A 15 -20.98 -15.66 21.61
CA ASN A 15 -19.67 -15.38 20.99
C ASN A 15 -19.81 -15.56 19.47
N PHE A 16 -20.52 -14.66 18.79
CA PHE A 16 -20.48 -14.63 17.32
C PHE A 16 -20.62 -13.22 16.71
N TRP A 17 -20.29 -12.16 17.46
CA TRP A 17 -20.43 -10.77 16.98
C TRP A 17 -19.14 -9.95 17.07
N VAL A 18 -17.96 -10.59 17.15
CA VAL A 18 -16.66 -9.87 17.24
C VAL A 18 -15.89 -9.85 15.91
N GLN A 19 -16.20 -10.73 14.94
CA GLN A 19 -15.44 -10.78 13.68
C GLN A 19 -15.75 -9.62 12.70
N GLY A 20 -17.01 -9.20 12.55
CA GLY A 20 -17.37 -8.21 11.52
C GLY A 20 -16.92 -6.76 11.78
N GLN A 21 -16.65 -6.36 13.03
CA GLN A 21 -16.22 -4.98 13.31
C GLN A 21 -14.74 -4.71 12.95
N GLY A 22 -13.88 -5.72 13.05
CA GLY A 22 -12.45 -5.59 12.73
C GLY A 22 -12.19 -5.48 11.23
N GLN A 23 -12.95 -6.20 10.41
CA GLN A 23 -12.75 -6.23 8.96
C GLN A 23 -13.25 -4.95 8.27
N THR A 24 -14.40 -4.40 8.68
CA THR A 24 -14.84 -3.08 8.20
C THR A 24 -13.85 -1.97 8.57
N ALA A 25 -13.13 -2.09 9.68
CA ALA A 25 -12.09 -1.14 10.06
C ALA A 25 -10.82 -1.29 9.20
N LEU A 26 -10.48 -2.52 8.79
CA LEU A 26 -9.37 -2.82 7.88
C LEU A 26 -9.58 -2.16 6.51
N VAL A 27 -10.73 -2.41 5.87
CA VAL A 27 -11.08 -1.83 4.56
C VAL A 27 -10.99 -0.30 4.58
N LYS A 28 -11.63 0.34 5.57
CA LYS A 28 -11.56 1.81 5.74
C LYS A 28 -10.15 2.33 5.93
N THR A 29 -9.28 1.54 6.54
CA THR A 29 -7.88 1.92 6.73
C THR A 29 -7.12 1.84 5.41
N VAL A 30 -7.36 0.80 4.60
CA VAL A 30 -6.81 0.70 3.23
C VAL A 30 -7.29 1.89 2.37
N ASP A 31 -8.59 2.18 2.36
CA ASP A 31 -9.15 3.36 1.65
C ASP A 31 -8.43 4.66 2.05
N SER A 32 -8.21 4.83 3.36
CA SER A 32 -7.55 6.02 3.91
C SER A 32 -6.09 6.11 3.50
N LEU A 33 -5.38 4.97 3.48
CA LEU A 33 -3.98 4.90 3.07
C LEU A 33 -3.82 5.16 1.58
N ARG A 34 -4.73 4.64 0.74
CA ARG A 34 -4.81 4.96 -0.69
C ARG A 34 -4.91 6.47 -0.92
N ILE A 35 -5.85 7.14 -0.25
CA ILE A 35 -6.03 8.60 -0.38
C ILE A 35 -4.76 9.38 0.03
N VAL A 36 -4.03 8.90 1.04
CA VAL A 36 -2.76 9.51 1.46
C VAL A 36 -1.66 9.23 0.42
N TRP A 37 -1.60 8.02 -0.11
CA TRP A 37 -0.69 7.64 -1.18
C TRP A 37 -0.90 8.48 -2.44
N ASP A 38 -2.14 8.65 -2.91
CA ASP A 38 -2.42 9.42 -4.13
C ASP A 38 -1.88 10.85 -4.05
N LYS A 39 -2.00 11.47 -2.87
CA LYS A 39 -1.46 12.82 -2.64
C LYS A 39 0.06 12.83 -2.65
N GLU A 40 0.67 11.81 -2.05
CA GLU A 40 2.12 11.66 -1.99
C GLU A 40 2.71 11.33 -3.38
N ALA A 41 2.05 10.46 -4.13
CA ALA A 41 2.41 10.05 -5.49
C ALA A 41 2.56 11.27 -6.41
N VAL A 42 1.56 12.14 -6.45
CA VAL A 42 1.60 13.39 -7.25
C VAL A 42 2.82 14.25 -6.91
N ILE A 43 3.29 14.25 -5.66
CA ILE A 43 4.49 15.00 -5.27
C ILE A 43 5.74 14.27 -5.77
N LEU A 44 5.86 12.97 -5.48
CA LEU A 44 7.01 12.13 -5.84
C LEU A 44 7.27 12.05 -7.34
N GLU A 45 6.25 12.24 -8.17
CA GLU A 45 6.35 12.26 -9.64
C GLU A 45 7.12 13.46 -10.19
N THR A 46 7.39 14.46 -9.36
CA THR A 46 7.99 15.74 -9.79
C THR A 46 9.43 15.90 -9.31
N TYR A 47 10.22 16.63 -10.10
CA TYR A 47 11.59 16.99 -9.71
C TYR A 47 11.63 17.79 -8.40
N LYS A 48 10.62 18.64 -8.18
CA LYS A 48 10.48 19.42 -6.94
C LYS A 48 10.13 18.54 -5.73
N GLY A 49 9.28 17.54 -5.91
CA GLY A 49 9.01 16.56 -4.86
C GLY A 49 10.26 15.75 -4.51
N MET A 50 11.07 15.40 -5.50
CA MET A 50 12.36 14.75 -5.25
C MET A 50 13.37 15.68 -4.57
N GLU A 51 13.39 16.98 -4.87
CA GLU A 51 14.17 17.95 -4.10
C GLU A 51 13.78 17.90 -2.60
N GLU A 52 12.47 17.91 -2.32
CA GLU A 52 11.95 17.83 -0.95
C GLU A 52 12.32 16.48 -0.32
N TYR A 53 12.12 15.36 -1.00
CA TYR A 53 12.46 14.02 -0.49
C TYR A 53 13.96 13.89 -0.16
N CYS A 54 14.83 14.30 -1.08
CA CYS A 54 16.26 14.09 -0.92
C CYS A 54 16.85 15.02 0.16
N ARG A 55 16.31 16.23 0.33
CA ARG A 55 16.86 17.26 1.23
C ARG A 55 16.15 17.35 2.58
N ASN A 56 14.87 17.01 2.66
CA ASN A 56 14.11 17.03 3.91
C ASN A 56 14.05 15.62 4.54
N GLY A 57 14.88 15.42 5.57
CA GLY A 57 14.95 14.15 6.28
C GLY A 57 13.64 13.75 6.98
N GLN A 58 12.78 14.70 7.38
CA GLN A 58 11.48 14.39 7.97
C GLN A 58 10.51 13.90 6.91
N TYR A 59 10.40 14.61 5.79
CA TYR A 59 9.54 14.22 4.68
C TYR A 59 9.94 12.83 4.17
N ARG A 60 11.22 12.59 3.93
CA ARG A 60 11.75 11.24 3.60
C ARG A 60 11.29 10.15 4.57
N ARG A 61 11.40 10.39 5.89
CA ARG A 61 10.97 9.39 6.90
C ARG A 61 9.47 9.14 6.81
N ASN A 62 8.67 10.18 6.64
CA ASN A 62 7.22 10.07 6.54
C ASN A 62 6.79 9.27 5.29
N THR A 63 7.39 9.55 4.13
CA THR A 63 7.12 8.81 2.89
C THR A 63 7.50 7.33 3.03
N ILE A 64 8.67 7.02 3.63
CA ILE A 64 9.08 5.64 3.89
C ILE A 64 8.11 4.94 4.83
N GLU A 65 7.65 5.64 5.87
CA GLU A 65 6.69 5.09 6.82
C GLU A 65 5.34 4.83 6.16
N LEU A 66 4.85 5.74 5.31
CA LEU A 66 3.63 5.53 4.53
C LEU A 66 3.69 4.25 3.71
N VAL A 67 4.77 4.05 2.94
CA VAL A 67 4.96 2.83 2.13
C VAL A 67 4.96 1.59 3.01
N LYS A 68 5.65 1.60 4.15
CA LYS A 68 5.65 0.46 5.09
C LYS A 68 4.26 0.17 5.67
N VAL A 69 3.51 1.21 6.01
CA VAL A 69 2.18 1.07 6.58
C VAL A 69 1.22 0.48 5.54
N ILE A 70 1.31 0.91 4.27
CA ILE A 70 0.56 0.30 3.16
C ILE A 70 0.82 -1.21 3.10
N HIS A 71 2.08 -1.62 2.95
CA HIS A 71 2.45 -3.05 2.91
C HIS A 71 2.03 -3.83 4.17
N HIS A 72 2.06 -3.20 5.34
CA HIS A 72 1.58 -3.83 6.57
C HIS A 72 0.09 -4.17 6.49
N TYR A 73 -0.72 -3.22 6.03
CA TYR A 73 -2.17 -3.42 5.89
C TYR A 73 -2.50 -4.36 4.72
N ASP A 74 -1.73 -4.35 3.64
CA ASP A 74 -1.87 -5.31 2.54
C ASP A 74 -1.58 -6.74 3.00
N SER A 75 -0.58 -6.93 3.87
CA SER A 75 -0.31 -8.24 4.49
C SER A 75 -1.45 -8.72 5.41
N MET A 76 -2.09 -7.80 6.15
CA MET A 76 -3.25 -8.12 6.99
C MET A 76 -4.49 -8.46 6.13
N LEU A 77 -4.67 -7.71 5.05
CA LEU A 77 -5.71 -7.96 4.06
C LEU A 77 -5.52 -9.31 3.40
N TYR A 78 -4.31 -9.63 2.94
CA TYR A 78 -3.97 -10.92 2.34
C TYR A 78 -4.48 -12.07 3.22
N LYS A 79 -4.15 -12.05 4.52
CA LYS A 79 -4.62 -13.07 5.46
C LYS A 79 -6.15 -13.16 5.52
N THR A 80 -6.82 -12.01 5.58
CA THR A 80 -8.29 -11.95 5.62
C THR A 80 -8.92 -12.54 4.36
N VAL A 81 -8.33 -12.24 3.20
CA VAL A 81 -8.80 -12.74 1.90
C VAL A 81 -8.50 -14.24 1.74
N VAL A 82 -7.37 -14.75 2.27
CA VAL A 82 -7.09 -16.20 2.33
C VAL A 82 -8.16 -16.92 3.14
N ASP A 83 -8.48 -16.43 4.34
CA ASP A 83 -9.50 -17.05 5.19
C ASP A 83 -10.88 -17.10 4.49
N LYS A 84 -11.22 -16.06 3.70
CA LYS A 84 -12.43 -16.04 2.87
C LYS A 84 -12.35 -17.05 1.72
N TYR A 85 -11.24 -17.09 0.99
CA TYR A 85 -11.05 -18.01 -0.13
C TYR A 85 -11.12 -19.47 0.33
N ASP A 86 -10.45 -19.83 1.44
CA ASP A 86 -10.48 -21.17 2.00
C ASP A 86 -11.88 -21.60 2.45
N ALA A 87 -12.75 -20.65 2.79
CA ALA A 87 -14.12 -20.91 3.23
C ALA A 87 -15.13 -21.02 2.08
N SER A 88 -14.94 -20.28 0.98
CA SER A 88 -15.95 -20.15 -0.08
C SER A 88 -15.48 -20.44 -1.51
N GLU A 89 -14.18 -20.64 -1.73
CA GLU A 89 -13.55 -20.79 -3.05
C GLU A 89 -13.93 -19.64 -4.02
N ASP A 90 -14.10 -18.43 -3.49
CA ASP A 90 -14.53 -17.24 -4.23
C ASP A 90 -13.45 -16.79 -5.23
N GLU A 91 -13.77 -16.77 -6.53
CA GLU A 91 -12.81 -16.38 -7.57
C GLU A 91 -12.40 -14.91 -7.47
N GLU A 92 -13.24 -14.03 -6.92
CA GLU A 92 -12.85 -12.64 -6.63
C GLU A 92 -11.79 -12.59 -5.52
N ALA A 93 -11.93 -13.44 -4.49
CA ALA A 93 -10.95 -13.52 -3.41
C ALA A 93 -9.60 -14.00 -3.95
N LYS A 94 -9.60 -14.98 -4.85
CA LYS A 94 -8.40 -15.46 -5.53
C LYS A 94 -7.75 -14.40 -6.43
N ALA A 95 -8.54 -13.61 -7.16
CA ALA A 95 -8.02 -12.49 -7.94
C ALA A 95 -7.34 -11.46 -7.02
N THR A 96 -8.05 -11.06 -5.95
CA THR A 96 -7.52 -10.15 -4.92
C THR A 96 -6.18 -10.63 -4.35
N LEU A 97 -6.07 -11.91 -3.98
CA LEU A 97 -4.83 -12.48 -3.46
C LEU A 97 -3.65 -12.35 -4.44
N LYS A 98 -3.90 -12.61 -5.72
CA LYS A 98 -2.87 -12.50 -6.76
C LYS A 98 -2.38 -11.07 -6.93
N ASP A 99 -3.27 -10.08 -6.83
CA ASP A 99 -2.89 -8.68 -6.98
C ASP A 99 -2.18 -8.13 -5.74
N ILE A 100 -2.58 -8.55 -4.53
CA ILE A 100 -1.81 -8.30 -3.31
C ILE A 100 -0.41 -8.93 -3.41
N GLU A 101 -0.30 -10.18 -3.84
CA GLU A 101 1.00 -10.85 -4.02
C GLU A 101 1.91 -10.11 -5.02
N LYS A 102 1.33 -9.58 -6.10
CA LYS A 102 2.08 -8.80 -7.08
C LYS A 102 2.61 -7.50 -6.46
N LEU A 103 1.80 -6.79 -5.68
CA LEU A 103 2.22 -5.59 -4.94
C LEU A 103 3.36 -5.93 -3.96
N GLU A 104 3.20 -6.97 -3.17
CA GLU A 104 4.17 -7.44 -2.16
C GLU A 104 5.46 -8.02 -2.74
N LYS A 105 5.46 -8.42 -4.02
CA LYS A 105 6.64 -8.99 -4.68
C LYS A 105 7.38 -7.98 -5.55
N ASP A 106 6.66 -7.28 -6.41
CA ASP A 106 7.27 -6.44 -7.44
C ASP A 106 7.56 -5.03 -6.90
N TYR A 107 6.76 -4.55 -5.95
CA TYR A 107 6.80 -3.18 -5.43
C TYR A 107 7.05 -3.09 -3.93
N THR A 108 7.89 -4.00 -3.41
CA THR A 108 8.25 -3.99 -1.98
C THR A 108 8.76 -2.63 -1.50
N THR A 109 8.67 -2.38 -0.18
CA THR A 109 9.35 -1.24 0.46
C THR A 109 10.84 -1.17 0.08
N LYS A 110 11.51 -2.33 -0.06
CA LYS A 110 12.92 -2.38 -0.47
C LYS A 110 13.13 -1.92 -1.91
N SER A 111 12.26 -2.34 -2.83
CA SER A 111 12.27 -1.90 -4.23
C SER A 111 12.07 -0.39 -4.32
N PHE A 112 11.07 0.13 -3.59
CA PHE A 112 10.81 1.58 -3.49
C PHE A 112 12.03 2.35 -2.97
N LEU A 113 12.61 1.89 -1.86
CA LEU A 113 13.80 2.52 -1.28
C LEU A 113 14.99 2.50 -2.24
N THR A 114 15.16 1.41 -2.99
CA THR A 114 16.24 1.29 -3.97
C THR A 114 16.04 2.31 -5.10
N PHE A 115 14.85 2.32 -5.71
CA PHE A 115 14.50 3.26 -6.78
C PHE A 115 14.69 4.72 -6.34
N ILE A 116 14.10 5.12 -5.22
CA ILE A 116 14.17 6.51 -4.76
C ILE A 116 15.60 6.93 -4.38
N HIS A 117 16.45 6.00 -3.90
CA HIS A 117 17.86 6.31 -3.63
C HIS A 117 18.63 6.59 -4.93
N GLU A 118 18.37 5.81 -5.98
CA GLU A 118 18.95 6.04 -7.32
C GLU A 118 18.51 7.41 -7.85
N GLU A 119 17.22 7.73 -7.75
CA GLU A 119 16.66 9.01 -8.18
C GLU A 119 17.21 10.20 -7.37
N CYS A 120 17.47 10.04 -6.06
CA CYS A 120 18.19 11.06 -5.29
C CYS A 120 19.65 11.26 -5.74
N SER A 121 20.30 10.20 -6.20
CA SER A 121 21.65 10.28 -6.74
C SER A 121 21.65 11.03 -8.09
N GLU A 122 20.65 10.76 -8.93
CA GLU A 122 20.42 11.47 -10.19
C GLU A 122 20.10 12.95 -9.96
N PHE A 123 19.20 13.26 -9.03
CA PHE A 123 18.92 14.64 -8.60
C PHE A 123 20.18 15.41 -8.22
N ASN A 124 21.01 14.83 -7.33
CA ASN A 124 22.25 15.47 -6.89
C ASN A 124 23.26 15.65 -8.04
N SER A 125 23.30 14.71 -8.98
CA SER A 125 24.12 14.82 -10.19
C SER A 125 23.66 15.97 -11.09
N ILE A 126 22.34 16.11 -11.30
CA ILE A 126 21.76 17.18 -12.10
C ILE A 126 22.09 18.55 -11.48
N GLU A 127 21.84 18.71 -10.19
CA GLU A 127 22.10 19.96 -9.44
C GLU A 127 23.58 20.36 -9.45
N LYS A 128 24.49 19.38 -9.42
CA LYS A 128 25.94 19.62 -9.39
C LYS A 128 26.50 19.97 -10.78
N ASN A 129 26.03 19.28 -11.81
CA ASN A 129 26.67 19.29 -13.12
C ASN A 129 26.04 20.28 -14.12
N TYR A 130 24.79 20.71 -13.87
CA TYR A 130 24.08 21.59 -14.79
C TYR A 130 23.57 22.84 -14.10
N SER A 131 23.73 23.98 -14.76
CA SER A 131 23.17 25.23 -14.27
C SER A 131 21.65 25.24 -14.41
N LYS A 132 20.96 25.57 -13.31
CA LYS A 132 19.52 25.91 -13.28
C LYS A 132 19.17 27.07 -14.22
N ALA A 133 20.15 27.92 -14.57
CA ALA A 133 19.97 29.01 -15.51
C ALA A 133 19.83 28.47 -16.95
N ASN A 134 18.63 27.98 -17.27
CA ASN A 134 18.12 27.70 -18.62
C ASN A 134 19.01 26.86 -19.55
N SER A 135 19.92 26.03 -19.03
CA SER A 135 20.65 25.10 -19.90
C SER A 135 19.67 24.07 -20.48
N LYS A 136 19.69 23.91 -21.81
CA LYS A 136 18.87 22.91 -22.52
C LYS A 136 19.08 21.50 -21.93
N GLN A 137 20.31 21.24 -21.48
CA GLN A 137 20.70 19.99 -20.85
C GLN A 137 20.02 19.80 -19.47
N TYR A 138 20.01 20.79 -18.58
CA TYR A 138 19.29 20.71 -17.30
C TYR A 138 17.81 20.34 -17.52
N LYS A 139 17.12 21.03 -18.43
CA LYS A 139 15.69 20.75 -18.72
C LYS A 139 15.47 19.32 -19.24
N LYS A 140 16.39 18.82 -20.06
CA LYS A 140 16.33 17.46 -20.61
C LYS A 140 16.49 16.41 -19.52
N GLU A 141 17.47 16.59 -18.63
CA GLU A 141 17.73 15.64 -17.54
C GLU A 141 16.59 15.65 -16.50
N VAL A 142 16.08 16.83 -16.14
CA VAL A 142 14.88 16.96 -15.29
C VAL A 142 13.69 16.20 -15.89
N ALA A 143 13.37 16.43 -17.17
CA ALA A 143 12.26 15.73 -17.81
C ALA A 143 12.48 14.21 -17.92
N SER A 144 13.72 13.77 -18.09
CA SER A 144 14.08 12.34 -18.09
C SER A 144 13.84 11.70 -16.72
N MET A 145 14.25 12.38 -15.65
CA MET A 145 14.03 11.97 -14.27
C MET A 145 12.54 11.91 -13.94
N GLU A 146 11.79 12.98 -14.20
CA GLU A 146 10.32 13.02 -13.98
C GLU A 146 9.59 11.90 -14.71
N LYS A 147 9.99 11.57 -15.93
CA LYS A 147 9.40 10.45 -16.67
C LYS A 147 9.63 9.10 -15.98
N LYS A 148 10.79 8.88 -15.35
CA LYS A 148 11.07 7.65 -14.58
C LYS A 148 10.22 7.60 -13.32
N LEU A 149 10.15 8.73 -12.60
CA LEU A 149 9.33 8.88 -11.40
C LEU A 149 7.85 8.58 -11.68
N VAL A 150 7.26 9.25 -12.66
CA VAL A 150 5.88 9.00 -13.13
C VAL A 150 5.67 7.53 -13.41
N LYS A 151 6.51 6.92 -14.25
CA LYS A 151 6.34 5.51 -14.62
C LYS A 151 6.37 4.58 -13.40
N TYR A 152 7.28 4.79 -12.46
CA TYR A 152 7.43 3.93 -11.30
C TYR A 152 6.30 4.14 -10.28
N VAL A 153 5.95 5.40 -10.01
CA VAL A 153 4.91 5.78 -9.04
C VAL A 153 3.52 5.35 -9.55
N GLU A 154 3.20 5.59 -10.83
CA GLU A 154 1.94 5.12 -11.45
C GLU A 154 1.78 3.60 -11.35
N GLN A 155 2.87 2.84 -11.46
CA GLN A 155 2.82 1.39 -11.31
C GLN A 155 2.45 0.96 -9.88
N ILE A 156 2.95 1.65 -8.87
CA ILE A 156 2.56 1.39 -7.47
C ILE A 156 1.09 1.81 -7.25
N THR A 157 0.73 3.03 -7.67
CA THR A 157 -0.64 3.56 -7.55
C THR A 157 -1.65 2.63 -8.21
N SER A 158 -1.40 2.19 -9.44
CA SER A 158 -2.29 1.28 -10.15
C SER A 158 -2.47 -0.05 -9.42
N GLN A 159 -1.45 -0.56 -8.75
CA GLN A 159 -1.57 -1.81 -8.01
C GLN A 159 -2.34 -1.62 -6.69
N ILE A 160 -2.14 -0.50 -5.99
CA ILE A 160 -2.94 -0.13 -4.81
C ILE A 160 -4.41 0.06 -5.20
N ASP A 161 -4.68 0.74 -6.31
CA ASP A 161 -6.04 0.95 -6.82
C ASP A 161 -6.76 -0.37 -7.16
N ILE A 162 -6.06 -1.32 -7.81
CA ILE A 162 -6.62 -2.64 -8.12
C ILE A 162 -6.95 -3.41 -6.85
N VAL A 163 -6.04 -3.39 -5.87
CA VAL A 163 -6.28 -4.04 -4.57
C VAL A 163 -7.49 -3.43 -3.87
N ASP A 164 -7.59 -2.09 -3.82
CA ASP A 164 -8.73 -1.37 -3.25
C ASP A 164 -10.06 -1.72 -3.94
N GLU A 165 -10.09 -1.72 -5.28
CA GLU A 165 -11.28 -2.07 -6.07
C GLU A 165 -11.77 -3.49 -5.75
N HIS A 166 -10.85 -4.45 -5.70
CA HIS A 166 -11.17 -5.84 -5.36
C HIS A 166 -11.76 -5.98 -3.94
N ILE A 167 -11.22 -5.26 -2.96
CA ILE A 167 -11.73 -5.27 -1.58
C ILE A 167 -13.20 -4.84 -1.53
N HIS A 168 -13.60 -3.84 -2.33
CA HIS A 168 -15.00 -3.38 -2.33
C HIS A 168 -15.95 -4.33 -3.07
N HIS A 169 -15.44 -5.22 -3.93
CA HIS A 169 -16.23 -6.26 -4.61
C HIS A 169 -16.33 -7.58 -3.83
N LEU A 170 -15.51 -7.76 -2.80
CA LEU A 170 -15.58 -8.92 -1.93
C LEU A 170 -16.78 -8.80 -0.97
N GLU A 171 -17.85 -9.53 -1.29
CA GLU A 171 -19.02 -9.59 -0.42
C GLU A 171 -18.68 -10.17 0.96
N ASN A 172 -19.20 -9.52 2.01
CA ASN A 172 -19.04 -9.92 3.41
C ASN A 172 -17.58 -10.00 3.87
N LEU A 173 -16.76 -9.04 3.42
CA LEU A 173 -15.44 -8.78 3.98
C LEU A 173 -15.52 -8.22 5.40
#